data_AF-A0A1H6E5W5-F1
#
_entry.id   AF-A0A1H6E5W5-F1
#
_cell.length_a   1.000
_cell.length_b   1.000
_cell.length_c   1.000
_cell.angle_alpha   90.00
_cell.angle_beta   90.00
_cell.angle_gamma   90.00
#
_symmetry.space_group_name_H-M   'P 1'
#
loop_
_entity.id
_entity.type
_entity.pdbx_description
1 polymer ?
#
loop_
_entity_poly.entity_id
_entity_poly.type
_entity_poly.pdbx_seq_one_letter_code
_entity_poly.pdbx_strand_id
1 'polypeptide(L)'
;MRARRHIFTAVLLCIAAMTACTAPSEVPTLEAATQRLNTDAGSLAGTADLRLSAVEQADDGSCVPGQVRRFLRAETAHAEASTGLLDRLQAMGYHKVVDDLDFRDDEQDVAVLRNPETELTFELTVLSGDRPTVQVVGKTTCYVTE
;
A
#
# COMPACT_ATOMS: atom_id res chain seq x y z
N MET A 1 12.23 -35.17 -73.37
CA MET A 1 10.96 -34.86 -72.67
C MET A 1 11.30 -34.10 -71.39
N ARG A 2 10.70 -32.91 -71.22
CA ARG A 2 10.87 -32.02 -70.04
C ARG A 2 10.08 -32.58 -68.87
N ALA A 3 10.66 -32.57 -67.67
CA ALA A 3 9.90 -32.50 -66.43
C ALA A 3 10.62 -31.53 -65.46
N ARG A 4 10.13 -30.28 -65.46
CA ARG A 4 10.36 -29.30 -64.38
C ARG A 4 9.64 -29.81 -63.14
N ARG A 5 10.29 -29.76 -61.97
CA ARG A 5 9.59 -29.71 -60.69
C ARG A 5 10.23 -28.65 -59.78
N HIS A 6 9.33 -27.97 -59.09
CA HIS A 6 9.39 -26.62 -58.57
C HIS A 6 10.28 -26.51 -57.32
N ILE A 7 11.08 -25.45 -57.27
CA ILE A 7 11.79 -25.00 -56.07
C ILE A 7 10.75 -24.27 -55.19
N PHE A 8 10.43 -24.84 -54.03
CA PHE A 8 9.65 -24.15 -53.01
C PHE A 8 10.57 -23.22 -52.22
N THR A 9 10.41 -21.92 -52.43
CA THR A 9 11.11 -20.87 -51.67
C THR A 9 10.39 -20.68 -50.34
N ALA A 10 10.96 -21.21 -49.25
CA ALA A 10 10.47 -20.93 -47.90
C ALA A 10 10.99 -19.56 -47.43
N VAL A 11 10.11 -18.56 -47.38
CA VAL A 11 10.40 -17.26 -46.79
C VAL A 11 10.30 -17.40 -45.26
N LEU A 12 11.46 -17.49 -44.59
CA LEU A 12 11.57 -17.40 -43.14
C LEU A 12 11.38 -15.93 -42.72
N LEU A 13 10.18 -15.60 -42.26
CA LEU A 13 9.88 -14.33 -41.61
C LEU A 13 10.34 -14.42 -40.15
N CYS A 14 11.55 -13.96 -39.85
CA CYS A 14 12.00 -13.79 -38.47
C CYS A 14 11.25 -12.61 -37.84
N ILE A 15 10.16 -12.91 -37.12
CA ILE A 15 9.52 -11.95 -36.21
C ILE A 15 10.43 -11.84 -35.00
N ALA A 16 11.21 -10.76 -34.94
CA ALA A 16 11.86 -10.34 -33.71
C ALA A 16 10.77 -10.00 -32.69
N ALA A 17 10.52 -10.90 -31.74
CA ALA A 17 9.66 -10.61 -30.60
C ALA A 17 10.31 -9.49 -29.79
N MET A 18 9.65 -8.34 -29.76
CA MET A 18 10.11 -7.14 -29.08
C MET A 18 10.32 -7.40 -27.59
N THR A 19 11.41 -6.85 -27.08
CA THR A 19 11.69 -6.67 -25.66
C THR A 19 10.52 -5.92 -24.99
N ALA A 20 9.63 -6.63 -24.32
CA ALA A 20 8.78 -6.02 -23.31
C ALA A 20 9.63 -5.90 -22.03
N CYS A 21 10.48 -4.87 -21.99
CA CYS A 21 10.94 -4.35 -20.72
C CYS A 21 9.69 -3.89 -19.98
N THR A 22 9.29 -4.63 -18.95
CA THR A 22 8.35 -4.12 -17.94
C THR A 22 8.93 -2.79 -17.46
N ALA A 23 8.27 -1.68 -17.83
CA ALA A 23 8.61 -0.40 -17.24
C ALA A 23 8.60 -0.59 -15.71
N PRO A 24 9.62 -0.13 -14.98
CA PRO A 24 9.50 -0.10 -13.52
C PRO A 24 8.24 0.73 -13.24
N SER A 25 7.30 0.17 -12.49
CA SER A 25 6.23 0.95 -11.89
C SER A 25 6.90 2.09 -11.14
N GLU A 26 6.82 3.29 -11.73
CA GLU A 26 7.52 4.46 -11.20
C GLU A 26 6.96 4.72 -9.81
N VAL A 27 7.82 4.63 -8.79
CA VAL A 27 7.41 4.86 -7.41
C VAL A 27 6.81 6.26 -7.35
N PRO A 28 5.56 6.44 -6.86
CA PRO A 28 4.90 7.74 -6.86
C PRO A 28 5.75 8.78 -6.14
N THR A 29 5.78 10.04 -6.59
CA THR A 29 6.50 11.11 -5.87
C THR A 29 5.97 11.28 -4.44
N LEU A 30 6.76 11.87 -3.53
CA LEU A 30 6.32 12.14 -2.15
C LEU A 30 4.99 12.91 -2.13
N GLU A 31 4.81 13.90 -3.00
CA GLU A 31 3.58 14.70 -3.09
C GLU A 31 2.39 13.85 -3.54
N ALA A 32 2.55 13.04 -4.60
CA ALA A 32 1.51 12.14 -5.08
C ALA A 32 1.13 11.09 -4.02
N ALA A 33 2.12 10.51 -3.33
CA ALA A 33 1.90 9.57 -2.23
C ALA A 33 1.19 10.24 -1.05
N THR A 34 1.52 11.50 -0.73
CA THR A 34 0.86 12.28 0.32
C THR A 34 -0.60 12.57 -0.03
N GLN A 35 -0.88 12.98 -1.27
CA GLN A 35 -2.24 13.22 -1.73
C GLN A 35 -3.07 11.94 -1.68
N ARG A 36 -2.47 10.81 -2.09
CA ARG A 36 -3.14 9.51 -2.03
C ARG A 36 -3.39 9.07 -0.59
N LEU A 37 -2.42 9.23 0.31
CA LEU A 37 -2.57 8.95 1.73
C LEU A 37 -3.76 9.72 2.34
N ASN A 38 -3.89 11.01 2.03
CA ASN A 38 -5.01 11.83 2.49
C ASN A 38 -6.36 11.35 1.92
N THR A 39 -6.39 10.98 0.64
CA THR A 39 -7.60 10.49 -0.04
C THR A 39 -8.07 9.16 0.57
N ASP A 40 -7.13 8.24 0.78
CA ASP A 40 -7.41 6.93 1.33
C ASP A 40 -7.85 7.04 2.79
N ALA A 41 -7.20 7.88 3.60
CA ALA A 41 -7.63 8.13 4.98
C ALA A 41 -9.02 8.78 5.06
N GLY A 42 -9.34 9.73 4.16
CA GLY A 42 -10.68 10.29 4.05
C GLY A 42 -11.74 9.23 3.70
N SER A 43 -11.38 8.23 2.90
CA SER A 43 -12.25 7.09 2.58
C SER A 43 -12.47 6.15 3.77
N LEU A 44 -11.46 5.99 4.64
CA LEU A 44 -11.58 5.22 5.89
C LEU A 44 -12.50 5.92 6.89
N ALA A 45 -12.38 7.26 7.00
CA ALA A 45 -13.22 8.09 7.87
C ALA A 45 -14.72 7.74 7.77
N GLY A 46 -15.20 7.58 6.53
CA GLY A 46 -16.61 7.36 6.25
C GLY A 46 -17.11 5.93 6.50
N THR A 47 -16.24 4.97 6.84
CA THR A 47 -16.62 3.55 6.88
C THR A 47 -16.95 3.03 8.28
N ALA A 48 -16.41 3.62 9.35
CA ALA A 48 -16.51 3.02 10.68
C ALA A 48 -16.86 4.01 11.80
N ASP A 49 -17.63 5.07 11.50
CA ASP A 49 -17.89 6.19 12.42
C ASP A 49 -16.60 6.65 13.13
N LEU A 50 -15.49 6.57 12.39
CA LEU A 50 -14.19 6.94 12.92
C LEU A 50 -14.26 8.43 13.19
N ARG A 51 -14.24 8.78 14.46
CA ARG A 51 -13.80 10.12 14.85
C ARG A 51 -12.31 10.20 14.58
N LEU A 52 -11.93 10.29 13.31
CA LEU A 52 -10.54 10.53 12.94
C LEU A 52 -10.05 11.69 13.81
N SER A 53 -9.14 11.39 14.72
CA SER A 53 -8.29 12.43 15.27
C SER A 53 -7.61 13.13 14.10
N ALA A 54 -7.38 14.43 14.23
CA ALA A 54 -6.87 15.25 13.16
C ALA A 54 -5.64 14.58 12.51
N VAL A 55 -5.55 14.69 11.18
CA VAL A 55 -4.39 14.24 10.43
C VAL A 55 -3.17 14.98 10.94
N GLU A 56 -2.39 14.34 11.81
CA GLU A 56 -1.13 14.89 12.28
C GLU A 56 -0.02 14.50 11.30
N GLN A 57 0.61 15.51 10.70
CA GLN A 57 1.86 15.36 9.97
C GLN A 57 2.97 15.17 11.00
N ALA A 58 3.41 13.93 11.20
CA ALA A 58 4.54 13.60 12.07
C ALA A 58 5.77 13.21 11.23
N ASP A 59 6.97 13.49 11.74
CA ASP A 59 8.22 12.87 11.30
C ASP A 59 8.70 12.00 12.47
N ASP A 60 8.87 10.70 12.26
CA ASP A 60 9.25 9.76 13.32
C ASP A 60 10.71 9.31 13.26
N GLY A 61 11.52 9.90 12.36
CA GLY A 61 12.95 9.64 12.26
C GLY A 61 13.30 8.23 11.77
N SER A 62 12.35 7.45 11.24
CA SER A 62 12.65 6.08 10.77
C SER A 62 13.26 6.04 9.36
N CYS A 63 13.31 7.16 8.65
CA CYS A 63 13.98 7.24 7.35
C CYS A 63 15.48 7.47 7.54
N VAL A 64 16.31 7.03 6.60
CA VAL A 64 17.75 7.33 6.62
C VAL A 64 17.98 8.84 6.39
N PRO A 65 19.13 9.40 6.82
CA PRO A 65 19.43 10.81 6.58
C PRO A 65 19.29 11.22 5.11
N GLY A 66 18.64 12.36 4.85
CA GLY A 66 18.33 12.82 3.50
C GLY A 66 17.06 12.20 2.88
N GLN A 67 16.28 11.45 3.67
CA GLN A 67 14.97 10.97 3.27
C GLN A 67 13.89 11.40 4.26
N VAL A 68 12.66 11.54 3.75
CA VAL A 68 11.47 11.90 4.51
C VAL A 68 10.29 11.00 4.12
N ARG A 69 9.32 10.86 5.02
CA ARG A 69 8.03 10.23 4.73
C ARG A 69 6.90 11.04 5.36
N ARG A 70 5.67 10.82 4.92
CA ARG A 70 4.47 11.41 5.54
C ARG A 70 3.68 10.38 6.32
N PHE A 71 2.94 10.88 7.29
CA PHE A 71 2.08 10.10 8.16
C PHE A 71 0.74 10.76 8.35
N LEU A 72 -0.19 9.93 8.78
CA LEU A 72 -1.48 10.31 9.29
C LEU A 72 -1.81 9.38 10.45
N ARG A 73 -2.34 9.93 11.55
CA ARG A 73 -2.84 9.17 12.68
C ARG A 73 -4.32 9.47 12.87
N ALA A 74 -5.10 8.44 13.16
CA ALA A 74 -6.50 8.54 13.51
C ALA A 74 -6.84 7.49 14.57
N GLU A 75 -7.86 7.76 15.39
CA GLU A 75 -8.27 6.87 16.48
C GLU A 75 -9.79 6.77 16.56
N THR A 76 -10.30 5.67 17.08
CA THR A 76 -11.72 5.50 17.42
C THR A 76 -11.87 4.78 18.75
N ALA A 77 -12.91 5.13 19.50
CA ALA A 77 -13.27 4.45 20.75
C ALA A 77 -14.08 3.16 20.51
N HIS A 78 -14.34 2.81 19.25
CA HIS A 78 -15.05 1.61 18.83
C HIS A 78 -14.05 0.50 18.51
N ALA A 79 -13.70 -0.33 19.49
CA ALA A 79 -12.77 -1.46 19.31
C ALA A 79 -13.21 -2.42 18.20
N GLU A 80 -14.52 -2.60 18.04
CA GLU A 80 -15.17 -3.40 17.00
C GLU A 80 -14.95 -2.86 15.57
N ALA A 81 -14.49 -1.61 15.43
CA ALA A 81 -14.21 -1.00 14.13
C ALA A 81 -13.02 -1.67 13.41
N SER A 82 -12.13 -2.38 14.12
CA SER A 82 -10.92 -2.97 13.56
C SER A 82 -11.20 -3.91 12.38
N THR A 83 -12.25 -4.73 12.47
CA THR A 83 -12.64 -5.65 11.40
C THR A 83 -13.16 -4.90 10.17
N GLY A 84 -14.04 -3.91 10.37
CA GLY A 84 -14.58 -3.10 9.27
C GLY A 84 -13.50 -2.24 8.58
N LEU A 85 -12.53 -1.74 9.35
CA LEU A 85 -11.35 -1.05 8.85
C LEU A 85 -10.45 -1.95 8.00
N LEU A 86 -10.21 -3.17 8.48
CA LEU A 86 -9.43 -4.17 7.77
C LEU A 86 -10.08 -4.51 6.42
N ASP A 87 -11.38 -4.84 6.44
CA ASP A 87 -12.15 -5.17 5.24
C ASP A 87 -12.13 -4.01 4.24
N ARG A 88 -12.25 -2.77 4.73
CA ARG A 88 -12.22 -1.57 3.89
C ARG A 88 -10.87 -1.37 3.22
N LEU A 89 -9.77 -1.49 3.97
CA LEU A 89 -8.42 -1.38 3.42
C LEU A 89 -8.18 -2.46 2.35
N GLN A 90 -8.61 -3.70 2.60
CA GLN A 90 -8.52 -4.78 1.62
C GLN A 90 -9.32 -4.48 0.36
N ALA A 91 -10.54 -3.96 0.50
CA ALA A 91 -11.36 -3.51 -0.63
C ALA A 91 -10.72 -2.35 -1.43
N MET A 92 -9.82 -1.58 -0.80
CA MET A 92 -9.04 -0.52 -1.44
C MET A 92 -7.72 -1.02 -2.07
N GLY A 93 -7.46 -2.34 -2.06
CA GLY A 93 -6.27 -2.95 -2.64
C GLY A 93 -5.07 -3.03 -1.70
N TYR A 94 -5.27 -2.83 -0.40
CA TYR A 94 -4.21 -3.06 0.58
C TYR A 94 -4.14 -4.53 0.97
N HIS A 95 -2.93 -5.08 1.03
CA HIS A 95 -2.69 -6.48 1.40
C HIS A 95 -2.06 -6.53 2.78
N LYS A 96 -2.54 -7.44 3.63
CA LYS A 96 -1.91 -7.69 4.93
C LYS A 96 -0.49 -8.21 4.72
N VAL A 97 0.50 -7.52 5.28
CA VAL A 97 1.93 -7.86 5.15
C VAL A 97 2.55 -8.32 6.47
N VAL A 98 1.93 -8.00 7.61
CA VAL A 98 2.25 -8.62 8.89
C VAL A 98 0.95 -9.03 9.59
N ASP A 99 0.94 -10.25 10.11
CA ASP A 99 -0.14 -10.82 10.92
C ASP A 99 0.23 -10.78 12.40
N ASP A 100 -0.81 -10.72 13.22
CA ASP A 100 -0.83 -10.40 14.65
C ASP A 100 0.10 -11.30 15.51
N LEU A 101 0.56 -12.43 14.97
CA LEU A 101 1.42 -13.38 15.68
C LEU A 101 2.83 -12.86 15.98
N ASP A 102 3.37 -11.92 15.20
CA ASP A 102 4.76 -11.47 15.32
C ASP A 102 4.94 -10.28 16.28
N PHE A 103 3.85 -9.63 16.71
CA PHE A 103 3.88 -8.38 17.50
C PHE A 103 3.12 -8.43 18.84
N ARG A 104 2.65 -9.61 19.28
CA ARG A 104 1.91 -9.75 20.55
C ARG A 104 2.79 -9.38 21.74
N ASP A 105 2.59 -8.18 22.27
CA ASP A 105 2.42 -8.05 23.71
C ASP A 105 0.96 -8.48 23.98
N ASP A 106 0.68 -9.23 25.05
CA ASP A 106 -0.61 -9.93 25.27
C ASP A 106 -1.86 -9.01 25.29
N GLU A 107 -1.65 -7.70 25.21
CA GLU A 107 -2.64 -6.63 25.31
C GLU A 107 -2.85 -5.84 23.99
N GLN A 108 -2.19 -6.19 22.88
CA GLN A 108 -2.30 -5.42 21.62
C GLN A 108 -2.48 -6.34 20.41
N ASP A 109 -3.50 -6.06 19.58
CA ASP A 109 -3.69 -6.68 18.26
C ASP A 109 -3.25 -5.69 17.17
N VAL A 110 -2.30 -6.10 16.32
CA VAL A 110 -1.69 -5.26 15.28
C VAL A 110 -1.84 -5.91 13.90
N ALA A 111 -2.39 -5.14 12.95
CA ALA A 111 -2.43 -5.50 11.54
C ALA A 111 -1.73 -4.44 10.70
N VAL A 112 -0.74 -4.86 9.89
CA VAL A 112 -0.05 -3.99 8.93
C VAL A 112 -0.46 -4.37 7.53
N LEU A 113 -0.95 -3.40 6.75
CA LEU A 113 -1.38 -3.57 5.38
C LEU A 113 -0.63 -2.63 4.43
N ARG A 114 -0.23 -3.12 3.26
CA ARG A 114 0.49 -2.35 2.24
C ARG A 114 -0.22 -2.44 0.89
N ASN A 115 -0.35 -1.32 0.21
CA ASN A 115 -0.84 -1.29 -1.17
C ASN A 115 0.36 -1.43 -2.13
N PRO A 116 0.40 -2.47 -2.98
CA PRO A 116 1.55 -2.75 -3.86
C PRO A 116 1.69 -1.76 -5.01
N GLU A 117 0.64 -1.01 -5.36
CA GLU A 117 0.68 -0.03 -6.44
C GLU A 117 1.17 1.34 -5.93
N THR A 118 0.76 1.72 -4.73
CA THR A 118 1.04 3.06 -4.17
C THR A 118 2.15 3.07 -3.14
N GLU A 119 2.57 1.90 -2.67
CA GLU A 119 3.54 1.69 -1.60
C GLU A 119 3.16 2.32 -0.25
N LEU A 120 1.90 2.72 -0.10
CA LEU A 120 1.35 3.20 1.15
C LEU A 120 1.14 2.04 2.11
N THR A 121 1.38 2.30 3.39
CA THR A 121 1.17 1.34 4.48
C THR A 121 0.16 1.90 5.47
N PHE A 122 -0.79 1.08 5.90
CA PHE A 122 -1.67 1.36 7.03
C PHE A 122 -1.41 0.33 8.13
N GLU A 123 -1.25 0.82 9.35
CA GLU A 123 -1.15 0.04 10.57
C GLU A 123 -2.43 0.25 11.38
N LEU A 124 -3.07 -0.85 11.76
CA LEU A 124 -4.21 -0.88 12.66
C LEU A 124 -3.73 -1.48 13.97
N THR A 125 -3.97 -0.78 15.08
CA THR A 125 -3.61 -1.24 16.42
C THR A 125 -4.85 -1.17 17.29
N VAL A 126 -5.27 -2.31 17.84
CA VAL A 126 -6.28 -2.36 18.90
C VAL A 126 -5.55 -2.25 20.23
N LEU A 127 -5.75 -1.12 20.91
CA LEU A 127 -5.20 -0.87 22.23
C LEU A 127 -6.16 -1.44 23.27
N SER A 128 -5.74 -2.46 24.00
CA SER A 128 -6.53 -3.03 25.11
C SER A 128 -6.42 -2.16 26.37
N GLY A 129 -7.44 -2.23 27.23
CA GLY A 129 -7.51 -1.49 28.50
C GLY A 129 -8.96 -1.26 28.94
N ASP A 130 -9.16 -0.42 29.96
CA ASP A 130 -10.50 -0.07 30.49
C ASP A 130 -11.44 0.54 29.43
N ARG A 131 -10.86 1.12 28.38
CA ARG A 131 -11.57 1.62 27.20
C ARG A 131 -10.78 1.24 25.94
N PRO A 132 -11.14 0.12 25.28
CA PRO A 132 -10.40 -0.31 24.12
C PRO A 132 -10.62 0.68 22.97
N THR A 133 -9.52 1.05 22.29
CA THR A 133 -9.54 1.96 21.14
C THR A 133 -8.85 1.32 19.95
N VAL A 134 -9.19 1.77 18.74
CA VAL A 134 -8.46 1.41 17.53
C VAL A 134 -7.69 2.62 17.06
N GLN A 135 -6.38 2.47 16.91
CA GLN A 135 -5.51 3.44 16.28
C GLN A 135 -5.21 3.01 14.84
N VAL A 136 -5.24 3.98 13.93
CA VAL A 136 -4.93 3.83 12.52
C VAL A 136 -3.78 4.75 12.20
N VAL A 137 -2.67 4.21 11.71
CA VAL A 137 -1.51 4.98 11.25
C VAL A 137 -1.26 4.70 9.78
N GLY A 138 -1.49 5.69 8.92
CA GLY A 138 -1.12 5.65 7.51
C GLY A 138 0.27 6.25 7.29
N LYS A 139 1.09 5.63 6.44
CA LYS A 139 2.49 5.99 6.18
C LYS A 139 2.80 5.93 4.69
N THR A 140 3.55 6.90 4.19
CA THR A 140 4.24 6.76 2.90
C THR A 140 5.53 5.97 3.07
N THR A 141 6.10 5.46 1.98
CA THR A 141 7.51 5.05 1.97
C THR A 141 8.44 6.26 2.19
N CYS A 142 9.73 6.00 2.37
CA CYS A 142 10.75 7.04 2.47
C CYS A 142 11.14 7.55 1.07
N TYR A 143 11.20 8.87 0.93
CA TYR A 143 11.53 9.60 -0.29
C TYR A 143 12.75 10.47 -0.06
N VAL A 144 13.64 10.56 -1.05
CA VAL A 144 14.78 11.48 -1.00
C VAL A 144 14.26 12.92 -0.94
N THR A 145 14.81 13.72 -0.03
CA THR A 145 14.60 15.17 -0.04
C THR A 145 15.44 15.78 -1.14
N GLU A 146 14.81 16.49 -2.08
CA GLU A 146 15.53 17.32 -3.07
C GLU A 146 16.35 18.43 -2.40
#